data_AF-A0A5B9QAJ9-F1
#
_entry.id   AF-A0A5B9QAJ9-F1
#
_cell.length_a   1.000
_cell.length_b   1.000
_cell.length_c   1.000
_cell.angle_alpha   90.00
_cell.angle_beta   90.00
_cell.angle_gamma   90.00
#
_symmetry.space_group_name_H-M   'P 1'
#
loop_
_entity.id
_entity.type
_entity.pdbx_description
1 polymer ?
#
loop_
_entity_poly.entity_id
_entity_poly.type
_entity_poly.pdbx_seq_one_letter_code
_entity_poly.pdbx_strand_id
1 'polypeptide(L)'
;MSGRFRILLARPASQSGAILICVLACLAIVTAMVTATIRSALRSHVEVRSQRDLRQTELVLEAGILRARQQVAASRDYAGEIWQLADEVLPGDTPATIEILVRDRSIAVTARLGSNLQQLTQRSFEFMFDEPSPSNKE
;
A
#
# COMPACT_ATOMS: atom_id res chain seq x y z
N MET A 1 71.74 -50.35 28.61
CA MET A 1 70.27 -50.47 28.80
C MET A 1 69.72 -49.05 28.93
N SER A 2 69.50 -48.29 27.86
CA SER A 2 68.41 -48.35 26.86
C SER A 2 67.00 -48.40 27.46
N GLY A 3 66.34 -47.25 27.47
CA GLY A 3 64.91 -47.08 27.74
C GLY A 3 64.46 -45.70 27.26
N ARG A 4 64.36 -45.54 25.93
CA ARG A 4 63.94 -44.30 25.25
C ARG A 4 62.46 -44.00 25.56
N PHE A 5 62.20 -42.90 26.26
CA PHE A 5 60.86 -42.32 26.40
C PHE A 5 60.41 -41.77 25.04
N ARG A 6 59.55 -42.53 24.34
CA ARG A 6 58.91 -42.07 23.11
C ARG A 6 57.72 -41.20 23.47
N ILE A 7 57.86 -39.90 23.24
CA ILE A 7 56.77 -38.94 23.14
C ILE A 7 55.91 -39.36 21.94
N LEU A 8 54.76 -39.98 22.20
CA LEU A 8 53.69 -40.15 21.22
C LEU A 8 52.90 -38.85 21.17
N LEU A 9 53.35 -37.92 20.33
CA LEU A 9 52.51 -36.82 19.84
C LEU A 9 51.39 -37.44 18.98
N ALA A 10 50.22 -37.65 19.59
CA ALA A 10 49.01 -37.97 18.87
C ALA A 10 48.58 -36.73 18.05
N ARG A 11 48.70 -36.81 16.73
CA ARG A 11 48.09 -35.86 15.79
C ARG A 11 46.66 -36.32 15.48
N PRO A 12 45.60 -35.61 15.91
CA PRO A 12 44.30 -35.80 15.30
C PRO A 12 44.27 -35.05 13.95
N ALA A 13 44.63 -35.77 12.89
CA ALA A 13 44.33 -35.36 11.52
C ALA A 13 42.82 -35.58 11.24
N SER A 14 42.18 -34.62 10.57
CA SER A 14 40.82 -34.64 9.96
C SER A 14 39.58 -34.18 10.74
N GLN A 15 39.53 -34.18 12.09
CA GLN A 15 38.29 -33.77 12.80
C GLN A 15 38.08 -32.25 12.87
N SER A 16 39.16 -31.45 13.01
CA SER A 16 39.05 -29.99 13.11
C SER A 16 38.57 -29.33 11.81
N GLY A 17 38.85 -29.94 10.65
CA GLY A 17 38.37 -29.43 9.36
C GLY A 17 36.86 -29.62 9.18
N ALA A 18 36.33 -30.76 9.63
CA ALA A 18 34.90 -31.06 9.56
C ALA A 18 34.07 -30.10 10.42
N ILE A 19 34.56 -29.76 11.62
CA ILE A 19 33.90 -28.79 12.51
C ILE A 19 33.85 -27.40 11.85
N LEU A 20 34.93 -26.96 11.21
CA LEU A 20 34.98 -25.67 10.52
C LEU A 20 33.99 -25.60 9.35
N ILE A 21 33.87 -26.69 8.57
CA ILE A 21 32.89 -26.79 7.48
C ILE A 21 31.47 -26.72 8.04
N CYS A 22 31.18 -27.42 9.14
CA CYS A 22 29.87 -27.41 9.78
C CYS A 22 29.48 -26.01 10.28
N VAL A 23 30.42 -25.30 10.93
CA VAL A 23 30.21 -23.93 11.41
C VAL A 23 29.99 -22.96 10.25
N LEU A 24 30.82 -23.04 9.19
CA LEU A 24 30.66 -22.20 8.01
C LEU A 24 29.32 -22.45 7.31
N ALA A 25 28.89 -23.71 7.20
CA ALA A 25 27.59 -24.04 6.63
C ALA A 25 26.44 -23.46 7.48
N CYS A 26 26.52 -23.59 8.80
CA CYS A 26 25.52 -23.02 9.71
C CYS A 26 25.47 -21.48 9.60
N LEU A 27 26.64 -20.83 9.58
CA LEU A 27 26.74 -19.38 9.42
C LEU A 27 26.18 -18.91 8.07
N ALA A 28 26.46 -19.64 6.99
CA ALA A 28 25.95 -19.35 5.66
C ALA A 28 24.42 -19.48 5.60
N ILE A 29 23.85 -20.52 6.22
CA ILE A 29 22.40 -20.71 6.31
C ILE A 29 21.74 -19.57 7.08
N VAL A 30 22.28 -19.20 8.25
CA VAL A 30 21.75 -18.09 9.06
C VAL A 30 21.82 -16.77 8.30
N THR A 31 22.94 -16.51 7.62
CA THR A 31 23.14 -15.29 6.81
C THR A 31 22.13 -15.24 5.65
N ALA A 32 21.86 -16.38 5.00
CA ALA A 32 20.86 -16.47 3.95
C ALA A 32 19.44 -16.18 4.48
N MET A 33 19.08 -16.72 5.64
CA MET A 33 17.77 -16.45 6.26
C MET A 33 17.60 -14.96 6.60
N VAL A 34 18.60 -14.34 7.24
CA VAL A 34 18.56 -12.91 7.58
C VAL A 34 18.43 -12.06 6.33
N THR A 35 19.22 -12.34 5.29
CA THR A 35 19.16 -11.60 4.02
C THR A 35 17.80 -11.70 3.34
N ALA A 36 17.18 -12.90 3.36
CA ALA A 36 15.84 -13.10 2.82
C ALA A 36 14.77 -12.29 3.56
N THR A 37 14.84 -12.24 4.90
CA THR A 37 13.89 -11.44 5.71
C THR A 37 14.02 -9.94 5.45
N ILE A 38 15.24 -9.41 5.36
CA ILE A 38 15.48 -7.99 5.06
C ILE A 38 14.90 -7.65 3.68
N ARG A 39 15.16 -8.49 2.67
CA ARG A 39 14.64 -8.27 1.32
C ARG A 39 13.11 -8.34 1.28
N SER A 40 12.51 -9.24 2.07
CA SER A 40 11.06 -9.35 2.23
C SER A 40 10.47 -8.08 2.85
N ALA A 41 11.08 -7.59 3.95
CA ALA A 41 10.63 -6.36 4.62
C ALA A 41 10.70 -5.14 3.70
N LEU A 42 11.80 -4.98 2.95
CA LEU A 42 11.95 -3.89 1.98
C LEU A 42 10.86 -3.92 0.89
N ARG A 43 10.49 -5.10 0.39
CA ARG A 43 9.37 -5.25 -0.56
C ARG A 43 8.02 -4.91 0.07
N SER A 44 7.82 -5.35 1.31
CA SER A 44 6.59 -5.09 2.07
C SER A 44 6.33 -3.58 2.24
N HIS A 45 7.37 -2.77 2.47
CA HIS A 45 7.21 -1.32 2.60
C HIS A 45 6.69 -0.64 1.33
N VAL A 46 7.10 -1.11 0.16
CA VAL A 46 6.62 -0.56 -1.13
C VAL A 46 5.15 -0.94 -1.35
N GLU A 47 4.81 -2.19 -1.06
CA GLU A 47 3.43 -2.69 -1.17
C GLU A 47 2.47 -1.93 -0.24
N VAL A 48 2.88 -1.70 1.01
CA VAL A 48 2.06 -0.97 2.00
C VAL A 48 1.79 0.47 1.54
N ARG A 49 2.76 1.14 0.88
CA ARG A 49 2.54 2.48 0.31
C ARG A 49 1.50 2.45 -0.80
N SER A 50 1.64 1.54 -1.75
CA SER A 50 0.67 1.36 -2.84
C SER A 50 -0.75 1.09 -2.33
N GLN A 51 -0.88 0.21 -1.33
CA GLN A 51 -2.17 -0.09 -0.71
C GLN A 51 -2.77 1.11 0.03
N ARG A 52 -1.93 1.91 0.71
CA ARG A 52 -2.37 3.14 1.37
C ARG A 52 -2.91 4.14 0.35
N ASP A 53 -2.17 4.38 -0.74
CA ASP A 53 -2.54 5.35 -1.77
C ASP A 53 -3.88 4.96 -2.43
N LEU A 54 -4.04 3.67 -2.76
CA LEU A 54 -5.30 3.15 -3.29
C LEU A 54 -6.48 3.35 -2.34
N ARG A 55 -6.27 3.08 -1.04
CA ARG A 55 -7.32 3.22 -0.03
C ARG A 55 -7.66 4.68 0.24
N GLN A 56 -6.67 5.58 0.20
CA GLN A 56 -6.93 7.01 0.30
C GLN A 56 -7.78 7.50 -0.88
N THR A 57 -7.47 7.06 -2.10
CA THR A 57 -8.26 7.43 -3.29
C THR A 57 -9.69 6.88 -3.24
N GLU A 58 -9.88 5.69 -2.66
CA GLU A 58 -11.21 5.14 -2.41
C GLU A 58 -12.03 5.99 -1.43
N LEU A 59 -11.41 6.45 -0.33
CA LEU A 59 -12.07 7.34 0.64
C LEU A 59 -12.41 8.70 0.03
N VAL A 60 -11.53 9.25 -0.79
CA VAL A 60 -11.78 10.51 -1.54
C VAL A 60 -12.95 10.33 -2.50
N LEU A 61 -13.02 9.19 -3.19
CA LEU A 61 -14.15 8.86 -4.06
C LEU A 61 -15.46 8.76 -3.29
N GLU A 62 -15.47 8.08 -2.14
CA GLU A 62 -16.64 7.95 -1.28
C GLU A 62 -17.15 9.31 -0.79
N ALA A 63 -16.23 10.20 -0.38
CA ALA A 63 -16.57 11.59 -0.03
C ALA A 63 -17.20 12.34 -1.22
N GLY A 64 -16.67 12.14 -2.43
CA GLY A 64 -17.24 12.69 -3.66
C GLY A 64 -18.65 12.18 -3.97
N ILE A 65 -18.89 10.88 -3.77
CA ILE A 65 -20.22 10.27 -3.94
C ILE A 65 -21.22 10.87 -2.95
N LEU A 66 -20.84 10.98 -1.68
CA LEU A 66 -21.69 11.56 -0.64
C LEU A 66 -22.05 13.01 -0.96
N ARG A 67 -21.05 13.80 -1.38
CA ARG A 67 -21.24 15.18 -1.80
C ARG A 67 -22.16 15.29 -3.00
N ALA A 68 -21.95 14.48 -4.04
CA ALA A 68 -22.79 14.48 -5.24
C ALA A 68 -24.26 14.19 -4.89
N ARG A 69 -24.51 13.21 -4.00
CA ARG A 69 -25.86 12.92 -3.51
C ARG A 69 -26.48 14.10 -2.76
N GLN A 70 -25.71 14.76 -1.90
CA GLN A 70 -26.19 15.92 -1.16
C GLN A 70 -26.51 17.09 -2.08
N GLN A 71 -25.67 17.38 -3.08
CA GLN A 71 -25.89 18.49 -4.02
C GLN A 71 -27.10 18.24 -4.93
N VAL A 72 -27.25 17.04 -5.48
CA VAL A 72 -28.41 16.68 -6.31
C VAL A 72 -29.70 16.67 -5.51
N ALA A 73 -29.66 16.27 -4.23
CA ALA A 73 -30.82 16.36 -3.34
C ALA A 73 -31.17 17.82 -2.97
N ALA A 74 -30.18 18.71 -2.89
CA ALA A 74 -30.37 20.11 -2.55
C ALA A 74 -30.84 20.95 -3.76
N SER A 75 -30.37 20.65 -4.97
CA SER A 75 -30.70 21.39 -6.20
C SER A 75 -30.87 20.44 -7.39
N ARG A 76 -32.05 20.50 -8.02
CA ARG A 76 -32.34 19.75 -9.26
C ARG A 76 -31.54 20.23 -10.47
N ASP A 77 -31.08 21.47 -10.47
CA ASP A 77 -30.33 22.07 -11.58
C ASP A 77 -28.80 21.87 -11.44
N TYR A 78 -28.37 21.01 -10.53
CA TYR A 78 -26.95 20.73 -10.31
C TYR A 78 -26.35 19.95 -11.49
N ALA A 79 -25.47 20.59 -12.26
CA ALA A 79 -24.81 20.01 -13.43
C ALA A 79 -23.50 19.25 -13.12
N GLY A 80 -23.00 19.34 -11.89
CA GLY A 80 -21.68 18.84 -11.50
C GLY A 80 -20.73 19.94 -11.03
N GLU A 81 -19.57 19.54 -10.52
CA GLU A 81 -18.53 20.45 -10.02
C GLU A 81 -17.16 19.76 -10.00
N ILE A 82 -16.10 20.57 -9.96
CA ILE A 82 -14.75 20.11 -9.64
C ILE A 82 -14.43 20.59 -8.23
N TRP A 83 -14.23 19.65 -7.31
CA TRP A 83 -13.90 19.92 -5.93
C TRP A 83 -12.45 19.53 -5.65
N GLN A 84 -11.62 20.53 -5.32
CA GLN A 84 -10.23 20.34 -4.91
C GLN A 84 -10.17 20.29 -3.38
N LEU A 85 -9.60 19.22 -2.83
CA LEU A 85 -9.33 19.11 -1.40
C LEU A 85 -7.90 19.64 -1.16
N ALA A 86 -7.82 20.70 -0.37
CA ALA A 86 -6.56 21.28 0.07
C ALA A 86 -5.85 20.38 1.09
N ASP A 87 -4.55 20.60 1.27
CA ASP A 87 -3.65 19.81 2.12
C ASP A 87 -4.08 19.77 3.61
N GLU A 88 -4.95 20.69 4.03
CA GLU A 88 -5.50 20.75 5.39
C GLU A 88 -6.50 19.63 5.69
N VAL A 89 -7.12 19.04 4.67
CA VAL A 89 -8.20 18.04 4.81
C VAL A 89 -7.66 16.62 4.68
N LEU A 90 -6.58 16.42 3.91
CA LEU A 90 -5.97 15.10 3.72
C LEU A 90 -4.70 14.96 4.56
N PRO A 91 -4.51 13.79 5.24
CA PRO A 91 -3.25 13.50 5.88
C PRO A 91 -2.16 13.20 4.84
N GLY A 92 -1.36 14.21 4.52
CA GLY A 92 -0.23 14.15 3.60
C GLY A 92 -0.21 15.35 2.64
N ASP A 93 0.94 15.62 2.04
CA ASP A 93 1.17 16.75 1.13
C ASP A 93 0.71 16.41 -0.32
N THR A 94 -0.40 15.67 -0.42
CA THR A 94 -0.87 15.08 -1.68
C THR A 94 -2.23 15.65 -2.03
N PRO A 95 -2.31 16.53 -3.05
CA PRO A 95 -3.58 17.14 -3.41
C PRO A 95 -4.53 16.08 -3.97
N ALA A 96 -5.81 16.23 -3.65
CA ALA A 96 -6.88 15.41 -4.18
C ALA A 96 -7.88 16.26 -4.95
N THR A 97 -8.32 15.75 -6.10
CA THR A 97 -9.33 16.40 -6.94
C THR A 97 -10.46 15.42 -7.19
N ILE A 98 -11.69 15.88 -6.96
CA ILE A 98 -12.91 15.15 -7.23
C ILE A 98 -13.65 15.88 -8.33
N GLU A 99 -13.98 15.17 -9.40
CA GLU A 99 -14.80 15.67 -10.50
C GLU A 99 -16.15 14.96 -10.48
N ILE A 100 -17.21 15.74 -10.37
CA ILE A 100 -18.59 15.26 -10.38
C ILE A 100 -19.23 15.74 -11.67
N LEU A 101 -19.73 14.82 -12.48
CA LEU A 101 -20.42 15.10 -13.73
C LEU A 101 -21.83 14.50 -13.65
N VAL A 102 -22.84 15.34 -13.84
CA VAL A 102 -24.24 14.90 -13.91
C VAL A 102 -24.67 14.86 -15.37
N ARG A 103 -25.22 13.73 -15.83
CA ARG A 103 -25.74 13.54 -17.19
C ARG A 103 -27.10 12.87 -17.12
N ASP A 104 -28.15 13.56 -17.53
CA ASP A 104 -29.53 13.08 -17.52
C ASP A 104 -29.96 12.47 -16.16
N ARG A 105 -29.74 11.15 -15.99
CA ARG A 105 -30.05 10.37 -14.78
C ARG A 105 -28.84 9.66 -14.16
N SER A 106 -27.65 9.84 -14.72
CA SER A 106 -26.41 9.30 -14.16
C SER A 106 -25.52 10.39 -13.57
N ILE A 107 -24.84 10.01 -12.49
CA ILE A 107 -23.84 10.83 -11.83
C ILE A 107 -22.53 10.05 -11.91
N ALA A 108 -21.55 10.61 -12.59
CA ALA A 108 -20.19 10.10 -12.62
C ALA A 108 -19.33 10.90 -11.65
N VAL A 109 -18.70 10.20 -10.71
CA VAL A 109 -17.76 10.78 -9.75
C VAL A 109 -16.38 10.20 -10.02
N THR A 110 -15.39 11.06 -10.21
CA THR A 110 -14.00 10.68 -10.44
C THR A 110 -13.12 11.32 -9.39
N ALA A 111 -12.46 10.50 -8.57
CA ALA A 111 -11.45 10.93 -7.63
C ALA A 111 -10.05 10.72 -8.22
N ARG A 112 -9.19 11.73 -8.06
CA ARG A 112 -7.77 11.69 -8.41
C ARG A 112 -6.96 12.13 -7.20
N LEU A 113 -5.95 11.35 -6.84
CA LEU A 113 -5.00 11.64 -5.78
C LEU A 113 -3.59 11.74 -6.38
N GLY A 114 -2.89 12.82 -6.08
CA GLY A 114 -1.52 13.06 -6.54
C GLY A 114 -1.39 14.22 -7.51
N SER A 115 -0.28 14.96 -7.39
CA SER A 115 0.15 16.01 -8.32
C SER A 115 1.23 15.55 -9.30
N ASN A 116 1.85 14.40 -9.03
CA ASN A 116 3.00 13.88 -9.78
C ASN A 116 2.64 12.56 -10.49
N LEU A 117 3.11 12.40 -11.72
CA LEU A 117 2.80 11.27 -12.61
C LEU A 117 3.11 9.88 -12.01
N GLN A 118 4.02 9.81 -11.03
CA GLN A 118 4.41 8.55 -10.37
C GLN A 118 3.46 8.10 -9.24
N GLN A 119 2.61 8.99 -8.71
CA GLN A 119 1.69 8.71 -7.61
C GLN A 119 0.23 9.02 -7.97
N LEU A 120 -0.05 9.23 -9.27
CA LEU A 120 -1.42 9.48 -9.71
C LEU A 120 -2.23 8.19 -9.57
N THR A 121 -3.10 8.15 -8.57
CA THR A 121 -4.13 7.12 -8.47
C THR A 121 -5.48 7.74 -8.79
N GLN A 122 -6.25 7.05 -9.61
CA GLN A 122 -7.57 7.50 -10.04
C GLN A 122 -8.59 6.39 -9.87
N ARG A 123 -9.76 6.75 -9.37
CA ARG A 123 -10.94 5.87 -9.34
C ARG A 123 -12.16 6.64 -9.77
N SER A 124 -13.01 5.98 -10.54
CA SER A 124 -14.29 6.53 -10.96
C SER A 124 -15.41 5.59 -10.55
N PHE A 125 -16.56 6.17 -10.24
CA PHE A 125 -17.78 5.45 -9.97
C PHE A 125 -18.94 6.20 -10.60
N GLU A 126 -19.77 5.48 -11.34
CA GLU A 126 -20.97 6.01 -11.94
C GLU A 126 -22.18 5.32 -11.31
N PHE A 127 -23.17 6.10 -10.92
CA PHE A 127 -24.42 5.58 -10.39
C PHE A 127 -25.60 6.36 -10.95
N MET A 128 -26.74 5.67 -11.06
CA MET A 128 -28.00 6.31 -11.38
C MET A 128 -28.55 6.97 -10.13
N PHE A 129 -29.05 8.20 -10.26
CA PHE A 129 -29.81 8.85 -9.21
C PHE A 129 -31.29 8.57 -9.44
N ASP A 130 -31.90 7.85 -8.50
CA ASP A 130 -33.34 7.66 -8.48
C ASP A 130 -34.01 8.93 -7.96
N GLU A 131 -35.08 9.38 -8.62
CA GLU A 131 -35.77 10.59 -8.20
C GLU A 131 -36.26 10.43 -6.75
N PRO A 132 -36.11 11.44 -5.87
CA PRO A 132 -36.75 11.38 -4.57
C PRO A 132 -38.27 11.34 -4.80
N SER A 133 -38.87 10.18 -4.59
CA SER A 133 -40.32 9.99 -4.56
C SER A 133 -40.94 11.16 -3.77
N PRO A 134 -41.94 11.88 -4.31
CA PRO A 134 -42.54 13.00 -3.60
C PRO A 134 -43.07 12.48 -2.27
N SER A 135 -42.38 12.85 -1.19
CA SER A 135 -42.80 12.61 0.17
C SER A 135 -44.18 13.25 0.33
N ASN A 136 -45.19 12.38 0.33
CA ASN A 136 -46.56 12.72 0.69
C ASN A 136 -46.50 13.28 2.11
N LYS A 137 -46.60 14.60 2.24
CA LYS A 137 -46.91 15.26 3.50
C LYS A 137 -48.41 15.55 3.45
N GLU A 138 -49.13 14.84 4.33
CA GLU A 138 -50.49 15.12 4.76
C GLU A 138 -50.71 16.60 5.15
#